data_AF-A0A7G2LZX9-F1
#
_entry.id   AF-A0A7G2LZX9-F1
#
_cell.length_a   1.000
_cell.length_b   1.000
_cell.length_c   1.000
_cell.angle_alpha   90.00
_cell.angle_beta   90.00
_cell.angle_gamma   90.00
#
_symmetry.space_group_name_H-M   'P 1'
#
loop_
_entity.id
_entity.type
_entity.pdbx_description
1 polymer ?
#
loop_
_entity_poly.entity_id
_entity_poly.type
_entity_poly.pdbx_seq_one_letter_code
_entity_poly.pdbx_strand_id
1 'polypeptide(L)'
;MTSELFENYTQERIHWISLYLGLPSVGLDIAFPTEAACEARLYQVRWPDGPVCPSCLHTNVHFLGLRKLQICRKCKKQFSLKSGTDLHGSHRGLKFYFGLAEEIIQYRQRNDMPTLRMLQDKHGMAYATAIKLRSKLSADLAKFHGGLLGRCICVNFPRLPQDMVFGTDAHLLLLEREMQRHRWRELGIE
;
A
#
# COMPACT_ATOMS: atom_id res chain seq x y z
N MET A 1 9.47 8.91 13.82
CA MET A 1 9.55 10.31 13.38
C MET A 1 9.53 10.29 11.86
N THR A 2 8.41 10.71 11.27
CA THR A 2 8.15 10.76 9.80
C THR A 2 8.19 12.19 9.29
N SER A 3 8.88 13.10 9.99
CA SER A 3 8.81 14.55 9.73
C SER A 3 9.62 15.02 8.51
N GLU A 4 10.26 14.12 7.76
CA GLU A 4 11.04 14.47 6.55
C GLU A 4 10.27 14.19 5.23
N LEU A 5 9.06 13.62 5.28
CA LEU A 5 8.35 13.16 4.07
C LEU A 5 7.18 14.05 3.64
N PHE A 6 6.73 14.97 4.50
CA PHE A 6 5.62 15.89 4.22
C PHE A 6 6.05 17.31 4.56
N GLU A 7 5.67 18.28 3.73
CA GLU A 7 6.09 19.68 3.93
C GLU A 7 5.44 20.31 5.16
N ASN A 8 4.23 19.87 5.50
CA ASN A 8 3.48 20.32 6.66
C ASN A 8 2.46 19.28 7.13
N TYR A 9 1.86 19.54 8.28
CA TYR A 9 0.84 18.69 8.89
C TYR A 9 -0.40 18.51 8.00
N THR A 10 -0.88 19.58 7.34
CA THR A 10 -2.06 19.52 6.47
C THR A 10 -1.85 18.51 5.33
N GLN A 11 -0.67 18.52 4.69
CA GLN A 11 -0.33 17.55 3.65
C GLN A 11 -0.21 16.11 4.19
N GLU A 12 0.42 15.91 5.35
CA GLU A 12 0.48 14.59 5.99
C GLU A 12 -0.93 14.04 6.29
N ARG A 13 -1.83 14.88 6.81
CA ARG A 13 -3.22 14.53 7.10
C ARG A 13 -4.00 14.18 5.84
N ILE A 14 -3.94 15.03 4.83
CA ILE A 14 -4.54 14.80 3.52
C ILE A 14 -4.10 13.44 2.97
N HIS A 15 -2.80 13.17 3.02
CA HIS A 15 -2.23 11.91 2.52
C HIS A 15 -2.81 10.69 3.23
N TRP A 16 -2.73 10.63 4.57
CA TRP A 16 -3.19 9.45 5.30
C TRP A 16 -4.70 9.25 5.26
N ILE A 17 -5.49 10.33 5.27
CA ILE A 17 -6.94 10.23 5.10
C ILE A 17 -7.29 9.77 3.68
N SER A 18 -6.59 10.28 2.66
CA SER A 18 -6.80 9.85 1.26
C SER A 18 -6.52 8.37 1.08
N LEU A 19 -5.45 7.85 1.70
CA LEU A 19 -5.16 6.40 1.67
C LEU A 19 -6.24 5.59 2.39
N TYR A 20 -6.72 6.05 3.54
CA TYR A 20 -7.78 5.37 4.29
C TYR A 20 -9.08 5.31 3.49
N LEU A 21 -9.53 6.45 2.94
CA LEU A 21 -10.70 6.52 2.07
C LEU A 21 -10.54 5.68 0.79
N GLY A 22 -9.29 5.52 0.34
CA GLY A 22 -8.94 4.69 -0.81
C GLY A 22 -9.10 3.18 -0.57
N LEU A 23 -9.15 2.72 0.69
CA LEU A 23 -9.27 1.29 1.00
C LEU A 23 -10.60 0.70 0.47
N PRO A 24 -10.65 -0.61 0.18
CA PRO A 24 -11.90 -1.24 -0.24
C PRO A 24 -12.91 -1.21 0.91
N SER A 25 -14.12 -0.68 0.67
CA SER A 25 -15.17 -0.59 1.71
C SER A 25 -15.65 -1.96 2.20
N VAL A 26 -15.51 -2.99 1.36
CA VAL A 26 -15.78 -4.40 1.69
C VAL A 26 -14.64 -5.08 2.48
N GLY A 27 -13.53 -4.38 2.72
CA GLY A 27 -12.33 -4.92 3.35
C GLY A 27 -11.41 -5.70 2.41
N LEU A 28 -10.14 -5.85 2.80
CA LEU A 28 -9.13 -6.52 1.99
C LEU A 28 -9.37 -8.01 1.79
N ASP A 29 -9.96 -8.71 2.77
CA ASP A 29 -10.23 -10.14 2.64
C ASP A 29 -11.25 -10.46 1.54
N ILE A 30 -12.19 -9.55 1.28
CA ILE A 30 -13.15 -9.69 0.18
C ILE A 30 -12.53 -9.20 -1.14
N ALA A 31 -11.81 -8.07 -1.12
CA ALA A 31 -11.19 -7.51 -2.32
C ALA A 31 -10.05 -8.37 -2.88
N PHE A 32 -9.26 -9.00 -2.00
CA PHE A 32 -8.11 -9.83 -2.33
C PHE A 32 -8.12 -11.12 -1.51
N PRO A 33 -9.04 -12.07 -1.82
CA PRO A 33 -9.29 -13.23 -0.97
C PRO A 33 -8.11 -14.20 -0.91
N THR A 34 -7.27 -14.22 -1.95
CA THR A 34 -6.18 -15.20 -2.10
C THR A 34 -4.83 -14.54 -2.35
N GLU A 35 -3.76 -15.29 -2.11
CA GLU A 35 -2.40 -14.88 -2.48
C GLU A 35 -2.28 -14.63 -3.99
N ALA A 36 -2.97 -15.43 -4.82
CA ALA A 36 -3.00 -15.25 -6.26
C ALA A 36 -3.67 -13.93 -6.69
N ALA A 37 -4.73 -13.50 -5.99
CA ALA A 37 -5.36 -12.19 -6.22
C ALA A 37 -4.40 -11.04 -5.86
N CYS A 38 -3.64 -11.18 -4.77
CA CYS A 38 -2.62 -10.21 -4.40
C CYS A 38 -1.46 -10.17 -5.42
N GLU A 39 -1.00 -11.33 -5.91
CA GLU A 39 0.00 -11.44 -6.98
C GLU A 39 -0.49 -10.76 -8.27
N ALA A 40 -1.74 -11.02 -8.69
CA ALA A 40 -2.32 -10.39 -9.87
C ALA A 40 -2.41 -8.87 -9.73
N ARG A 41 -2.85 -8.37 -8.57
CA ARG A 41 -2.91 -6.93 -8.30
C ARG A 41 -1.53 -6.28 -8.33
N LEU A 42 -0.55 -6.89 -7.66
CA LEU A 42 0.82 -6.37 -7.66
C LEU A 42 1.40 -6.36 -9.07
N TYR A 43 1.14 -7.39 -9.89
CA TYR A 43 1.56 -7.42 -11.28
C TYR A 43 1.00 -6.24 -12.07
N GLN A 44 -0.31 -6.01 -12.01
CA GLN A 44 -0.97 -4.89 -12.70
C GLN A 44 -0.41 -3.53 -12.28
N VAL A 45 -0.20 -3.32 -10.98
CA VAL A 45 0.31 -2.05 -10.44
C VAL A 45 1.77 -1.80 -10.82
N ARG A 46 2.58 -2.87 -10.89
CA ARG A 46 3.99 -2.75 -11.27
C ARG A 46 4.16 -2.53 -12.76
N TRP A 47 3.34 -3.20 -13.56
CA TRP A 47 3.55 -3.43 -14.98
C TRP A 47 2.23 -3.33 -15.74
N PRO A 48 1.61 -2.13 -15.79
CA PRO A 48 0.36 -1.92 -16.52
C PRO A 48 0.50 -2.28 -18.00
N ASP A 49 1.67 -1.98 -18.59
CA ASP A 49 1.99 -2.22 -20.00
C ASP A 49 2.85 -3.47 -20.22
N GLY A 50 2.91 -4.35 -19.24
CA GLY A 50 3.71 -5.58 -19.28
C GLY A 50 5.06 -5.49 -18.56
N PRO A 51 5.74 -6.65 -18.41
CA PRO A 51 6.79 -6.81 -17.40
C PRO A 51 8.10 -6.13 -17.79
N VAL A 52 8.65 -5.35 -16.86
CA VAL A 52 9.93 -4.64 -17.01
C VAL A 52 11.00 -5.27 -16.12
N CYS A 53 12.15 -5.59 -16.71
CA CYS A 53 13.28 -6.14 -15.96
C CYS A 53 13.84 -5.14 -14.94
N PRO A 54 13.89 -5.45 -13.64
CA PRO A 54 14.38 -4.52 -12.62
C PRO A 54 15.89 -4.25 -12.71
N SER A 55 16.66 -5.07 -13.43
CA SER A 55 18.12 -4.91 -13.55
C SER A 55 18.57 -4.09 -14.76
N CYS A 56 17.79 -4.07 -15.84
CA CYS A 56 18.19 -3.40 -17.09
C CYS A 56 17.06 -2.62 -17.77
N LEU A 57 15.88 -2.58 -17.16
CA LEU A 57 14.70 -1.80 -17.57
C LEU A 57 14.13 -2.16 -18.96
N HIS A 58 14.52 -3.29 -19.54
CA HIS A 58 13.95 -3.77 -20.80
C HIS A 58 12.64 -4.53 -20.57
N THR A 59 11.73 -4.40 -21.53
CA THR A 59 10.40 -5.04 -21.57
C THR A 59 10.40 -6.43 -22.21
N ASN A 60 11.52 -6.84 -22.82
CA ASN A 60 11.66 -8.18 -23.40
C ASN A 60 11.86 -9.23 -22.29
N VAL A 61 10.75 -9.59 -21.64
CA VAL A 61 10.67 -10.46 -20.48
C VAL A 61 9.67 -11.58 -20.76
N HIS A 62 10.03 -12.80 -20.37
CA HIS A 62 9.19 -13.99 -20.52
C HIS A 62 8.84 -14.58 -19.15
N PHE A 63 7.59 -15.01 -18.98
CA PHE A 63 7.14 -15.64 -17.73
C PHE A 63 7.41 -17.15 -17.73
N LEU A 64 8.08 -17.62 -16.69
CA LEU A 64 8.35 -19.03 -16.43
C LEU A 64 7.31 -19.55 -15.42
N GLY A 65 6.16 -20.00 -15.94
CA GLY A 65 4.98 -20.38 -15.15
C GLY A 65 5.28 -21.38 -14.03
N LEU A 66 6.01 -22.46 -14.34
CA LEU A 66 6.36 -23.52 -13.37
C LEU A 66 7.13 -23.00 -12.14
N ARG A 67 7.91 -21.93 -12.28
CA ARG A 67 8.72 -21.37 -11.19
C ARG A 67 8.15 -20.08 -10.62
N LYS A 68 7.06 -19.56 -11.20
CA LYS A 68 6.54 -18.20 -10.96
C LYS A 68 7.63 -17.12 -11.07
N LEU A 69 8.55 -17.27 -12.03
CA LEU A 69 9.66 -16.33 -12.26
C LEU A 69 9.54 -15.66 -13.62
N GLN A 70 10.11 -14.47 -13.73
CA GLN A 70 10.30 -13.75 -14.98
C GLN A 70 11.75 -13.89 -15.43
N ILE A 71 12.01 -14.05 -16.74
CA ILE A 71 13.36 -14.04 -17.32
C ILE A 71 13.49 -12.91 -18.33
N CYS A 72 14.48 -12.04 -18.14
CA CYS A 72 14.80 -11.00 -19.11
C CYS A 72 15.59 -11.61 -20.28
N ARG A 73 15.10 -11.46 -21.51
CA ARG A 73 15.79 -11.98 -22.70
C ARG A 73 17.03 -11.15 -23.07
N LYS A 74 17.14 -9.90 -22.60
CA LYS A 74 18.34 -9.05 -22.80
C LYS A 74 19.48 -9.46 -21.87
N CYS A 75 19.31 -9.31 -20.56
CA CYS A 75 20.39 -9.55 -19.58
C CYS A 75 20.41 -10.96 -18.98
N LYS A 76 19.49 -11.84 -19.39
CA LYS A 76 19.33 -13.24 -18.95
C LYS A 76 19.06 -13.44 -17.45
N LYS A 77 18.94 -12.37 -16.66
CA LYS A 77 18.60 -12.44 -15.23
C LYS A 77 17.17 -12.92 -15.03
N GLN A 78 16.99 -13.79 -14.04
CA GLN A 78 15.70 -14.21 -13.52
C GLN A 78 15.31 -13.33 -12.34
N PHE A 79 14.02 -13.04 -12.20
CA PHE A 79 13.50 -12.22 -11.12
C PHE A 79 12.06 -12.60 -10.77
N SER A 80 11.66 -12.41 -9.52
CA SER A 80 10.29 -12.65 -9.08
C SER A 80 9.44 -11.39 -9.19
N LEU A 81 8.13 -11.52 -9.00
CA LEU A 81 7.21 -10.40 -8.92
C LEU A 81 7.56 -9.38 -7.82
N LYS A 82 8.35 -9.78 -6.81
CA LYS A 82 8.79 -8.89 -5.71
C LYS A 82 10.16 -8.26 -5.97
N SER A 83 10.88 -8.67 -7.01
CA SER A 83 12.23 -8.19 -7.27
C SER A 83 12.31 -6.71 -7.62
N GLY A 84 13.27 -6.01 -7.01
CA GLY A 84 13.39 -4.55 -7.15
C GLY A 84 12.31 -3.76 -6.41
N THR A 85 11.72 -4.34 -5.37
CA THR A 85 10.75 -3.66 -4.49
C THR A 85 11.16 -3.81 -3.04
N ASP A 86 10.45 -3.10 -2.17
CA ASP A 86 10.52 -3.27 -0.72
C ASP A 86 10.10 -4.68 -0.25
N LEU A 87 9.49 -5.49 -1.11
CA LEU A 87 9.13 -6.89 -0.80
C LEU A 87 10.18 -7.90 -1.30
N HIS A 88 11.29 -7.44 -1.89
CA HIS A 88 12.34 -8.34 -2.39
C HIS A 88 12.95 -9.16 -1.26
N GLY A 89 13.18 -10.45 -1.52
CA GLY A 89 13.75 -11.39 -0.55
C GLY A 89 12.83 -11.75 0.62
N SER A 90 11.57 -11.28 0.64
CA SER A 90 10.66 -11.63 1.74
C SER A 90 10.10 -13.05 1.60
N HIS A 91 9.97 -13.74 2.72
CA HIS A 91 9.33 -15.06 2.79
C HIS A 91 7.83 -14.99 3.08
N ARG A 92 7.32 -13.84 3.53
CA ARG A 92 5.88 -13.64 3.76
C ARG A 92 5.14 -13.41 2.43
N GLY A 93 3.91 -13.89 2.36
CA GLY A 93 3.00 -13.67 1.23
C GLY A 93 2.53 -12.22 1.14
N LEU A 94 2.11 -11.81 -0.05
CA LEU A 94 1.53 -10.50 -0.35
C LEU A 94 0.25 -10.25 0.43
N LYS A 95 -0.57 -11.28 0.71
CA LYS A 95 -1.77 -11.10 1.53
C LYS A 95 -1.44 -10.55 2.92
N PHE A 96 -0.36 -11.04 3.52
CA PHE A 96 0.15 -10.52 4.79
C PHE A 96 0.61 -9.05 4.68
N TYR A 97 1.31 -8.70 3.60
CA TYR A 97 1.78 -7.32 3.40
C TYR A 97 0.63 -6.34 3.15
N PHE A 98 -0.41 -6.76 2.42
CA PHE A 98 -1.59 -5.95 2.16
C PHE A 98 -2.34 -5.68 3.46
N GLY A 99 -2.60 -6.71 4.27
CA GLY A 99 -3.26 -6.55 5.58
C GLY A 99 -2.45 -5.68 6.55
N LEU A 100 -1.13 -5.86 6.61
CA LEU A 100 -0.30 -5.02 7.48
C LEU A 100 -0.23 -3.56 7.00
N ALA A 101 -0.28 -3.33 5.69
CA ALA A 101 -0.34 -1.98 5.12
C ALA A 101 -1.69 -1.29 5.42
N GLU A 102 -2.82 -2.01 5.29
CA GLU A 102 -4.13 -1.53 5.72
C GLU A 102 -4.12 -1.17 7.22
N GLU A 103 -3.59 -2.06 8.07
CA GLU A 103 -3.49 -1.79 9.52
C GLU A 103 -2.71 -0.50 9.79
N ILE A 104 -1.56 -0.29 9.13
CA ILE A 104 -0.79 0.97 9.26
C ILE A 104 -1.60 2.18 8.79
N ILE A 105 -2.31 2.10 7.66
CA ILE A 105 -3.16 3.20 7.15
C ILE A 105 -4.26 3.53 8.15
N GLN A 106 -4.94 2.53 8.72
CA GLN A 106 -6.02 2.71 9.69
C GLN A 106 -5.56 3.42 10.98
N TYR A 107 -4.33 3.15 11.44
CA TYR A 107 -3.73 3.86 12.57
C TYR A 107 -3.32 5.29 12.18
N ARG A 108 -2.66 5.45 11.04
CA ARG A 108 -2.12 6.74 10.60
C ARG A 108 -3.17 7.80 10.33
N GLN A 109 -4.34 7.43 9.81
CA GLN A 109 -5.44 8.38 9.65
C GLN A 109 -5.97 8.94 10.99
N ARG A 110 -5.64 8.31 12.13
CA ARG A 110 -5.89 8.84 13.49
C ARG A 110 -4.68 9.56 14.10
N ASN A 111 -3.64 9.84 13.32
CA ASN A 111 -2.33 10.32 13.78
C ASN A 111 -1.66 9.38 14.80
N ASP A 112 -1.92 8.08 14.69
CA ASP A 112 -1.35 7.06 15.58
C ASP A 112 -0.53 6.04 14.79
N MET A 113 0.13 5.12 15.50
CA MET A 113 0.92 4.03 14.93
C MET A 113 0.72 2.74 15.72
N PRO A 114 0.60 1.58 15.05
CA PRO A 114 0.54 0.31 15.75
C PRO A 114 1.83 0.10 16.55
N THR A 115 1.66 -0.31 17.81
CA THR A 115 2.81 -0.57 18.67
C THR A 115 3.54 -1.83 18.19
N LEU A 116 4.85 -1.88 18.43
CA LEU A 116 5.66 -3.02 18.00
C LEU A 116 5.23 -4.33 18.68
N ARG A 117 4.79 -4.23 19.93
CA ARG A 117 4.29 -5.37 20.71
C ARG A 117 2.99 -5.91 20.13
N MET A 118 2.04 -5.02 19.81
CA MET A 118 0.80 -5.41 19.14
C MET A 118 1.05 -6.11 17.81
N LEU A 119 1.96 -5.58 16.99
CA LEU A 119 2.33 -6.23 15.72
C LEU A 119 2.99 -7.60 15.93
N GLN A 120 3.85 -7.74 16.94
CA GLN A 120 4.46 -9.01 17.30
C GLN A 120 3.40 -10.03 17.71
N ASP A 121 2.52 -9.68 18.66
CA ASP A 121 1.58 -10.60 19.28
C ASP A 121 0.48 -11.00 18.28
N LYS A 122 -0.11 -10.04 17.55
CA LYS A 122 -1.18 -10.28 16.58
C LYS A 122 -0.75 -11.15 15.40
N HIS A 123 0.48 -11.00 14.93
CA HIS A 123 0.98 -11.66 13.72
C HIS A 123 1.99 -12.78 13.98
N GLY A 124 2.21 -13.14 15.25
CA GLY A 124 3.13 -14.20 15.66
C GLY A 124 4.55 -14.02 15.12
N MET A 125 5.04 -12.78 15.05
CA MET A 125 6.36 -12.47 14.49
C MET A 125 7.36 -12.06 15.57
N ALA A 126 8.66 -12.24 15.32
CA ALA A 126 9.67 -11.71 16.24
C ALA A 126 9.62 -10.18 16.32
N TYR A 127 9.85 -9.60 17.50
CA TYR A 127 9.87 -8.15 17.73
C TYR A 127 10.76 -7.38 16.74
N ALA A 128 11.97 -7.90 16.47
CA ALA A 128 12.88 -7.32 15.48
C ALA A 128 12.29 -7.30 14.05
N THR A 129 11.43 -8.28 13.72
CA THR A 129 10.69 -8.30 12.44
C THR A 129 9.61 -7.22 12.44
N ALA A 130 8.88 -7.05 13.54
CA ALA A 130 7.89 -5.98 13.68
C ALA A 130 8.51 -4.59 13.50
N ILE A 131 9.69 -4.33 14.07
CA ILE A 131 10.44 -3.08 13.84
C ILE A 131 10.71 -2.85 12.36
N LYS A 132 11.34 -3.84 11.70
CA LYS A 132 11.74 -3.75 10.30
C LYS A 132 10.53 -3.54 9.39
N LEU A 133 9.48 -4.32 9.58
CA LEU A 133 8.25 -4.22 8.78
C LEU A 133 7.54 -2.90 9.01
N ARG A 134 7.34 -2.48 10.26
CA ARG A 134 6.67 -1.20 10.55
C ARG A 134 7.41 -0.03 9.93
N SER A 135 8.74 0.03 10.07
CA SER A 135 9.56 1.07 9.47
C SER A 135 9.45 1.06 7.94
N LYS A 136 9.66 -0.11 7.33
CA LYS A 136 9.68 -0.27 5.88
C LYS A 136 8.34 0.02 5.22
N LEU A 137 7.23 -0.49 5.78
CA LEU A 137 5.90 -0.23 5.25
C LEU A 137 5.47 1.22 5.48
N SER A 138 5.81 1.81 6.64
CA SER A 138 5.53 3.23 6.86
C SER A 138 6.26 4.11 5.85
N ALA A 139 7.52 3.78 5.52
CA ALA A 139 8.29 4.51 4.51
C ALA A 139 7.72 4.35 3.09
N ASP A 140 7.27 3.15 2.71
CA ASP A 140 6.61 2.97 1.41
C ASP A 140 5.27 3.71 1.33
N LEU A 141 4.44 3.55 2.37
CA LEU A 141 3.12 4.15 2.44
C LEU A 141 3.14 5.68 2.58
N ALA A 142 4.27 6.28 2.96
CA ALA A 142 4.42 7.74 2.98
C ALA A 142 4.76 8.33 1.60
N LYS A 143 5.12 7.50 0.60
CA LYS A 143 5.37 7.97 -0.78
C LYS A 143 4.05 8.35 -1.46
N PHE A 144 4.15 9.07 -2.58
CA PHE A 144 2.99 9.44 -3.41
C PHE A 144 2.07 8.24 -3.72
N HIS A 145 0.75 8.42 -3.55
CA HIS A 145 -0.28 7.37 -3.60
C HIS A 145 0.00 6.14 -2.71
N GLY A 146 0.73 6.32 -1.62
CA GLY A 146 1.10 5.26 -0.68
C GLY A 146 2.15 4.30 -1.22
N GLY A 147 2.97 4.76 -2.17
CA GLY A 147 4.04 3.94 -2.73
C GLY A 147 3.52 2.73 -3.49
N LEU A 148 4.23 1.61 -3.40
CA LEU A 148 3.83 0.40 -4.09
C LEU A 148 2.60 -0.25 -3.43
N LEU A 149 2.62 -0.36 -2.10
CA LEU A 149 1.56 -1.05 -1.36
C LEU A 149 0.26 -0.25 -1.39
N GLY A 150 0.31 1.06 -1.19
CA GLY A 150 -0.85 1.94 -1.29
C GLY A 150 -1.53 1.83 -2.65
N ARG A 151 -0.78 1.89 -3.76
CA ARG A 151 -1.38 1.67 -5.10
C ARG A 151 -1.98 0.28 -5.29
N CYS A 152 -1.52 -0.73 -4.56
CA CYS A 152 -2.13 -2.05 -4.60
C CYS A 152 -3.48 -2.08 -3.88
N ILE A 153 -3.56 -1.53 -2.67
CA ILE A 153 -4.71 -1.72 -1.78
C ILE A 153 -5.71 -0.56 -1.79
N CYS A 154 -5.27 0.66 -2.13
CA CYS A 154 -6.14 1.82 -2.24
C CYS A 154 -6.71 1.90 -3.67
N VAL A 155 -7.91 1.34 -3.86
CA VAL A 155 -8.60 1.22 -5.15
C VAL A 155 -9.78 2.18 -5.31
N ASN A 156 -10.23 2.81 -4.22
CA ASN A 156 -11.45 3.63 -4.17
C ASN A 156 -11.15 5.07 -3.74
N PHE A 157 -10.37 5.82 -4.52
CA PHE A 157 -10.14 7.23 -4.15
C PHE A 157 -11.42 8.06 -4.30
N PRO A 158 -11.74 8.94 -3.33
CA PRO A 158 -12.90 9.81 -3.42
C PRO A 158 -12.76 10.72 -4.64
N ARG A 159 -13.88 10.98 -5.32
CA ARG A 159 -13.92 11.98 -6.39
C ARG A 159 -13.88 13.36 -5.73
N LEU A 160 -12.90 14.14 -6.14
CA LEU A 160 -12.64 15.46 -5.59
C LEU A 160 -13.21 16.54 -6.53
N PRO A 161 -13.74 17.67 -6.00
CA PRO A 161 -14.23 18.77 -6.83
C PRO A 161 -13.14 19.30 -7.77
N GLN A 162 -13.52 19.68 -8.99
CA GLN A 162 -12.57 20.08 -10.04
C GLN A 162 -11.86 21.41 -9.74
N ASP A 163 -12.52 22.30 -9.00
CA ASP A 163 -12.05 23.61 -8.58
C ASP A 163 -11.27 23.59 -7.25
N MET A 164 -11.11 22.41 -6.65
CA MET A 164 -10.44 22.29 -5.35
C MET A 164 -8.93 22.47 -5.49
N VAL A 165 -8.38 23.35 -4.65
CA VAL A 165 -6.94 23.50 -4.49
C VAL A 165 -6.41 22.41 -3.55
N PHE A 166 -5.63 21.48 -4.10
CA PHE A 166 -4.99 20.42 -3.33
C PHE A 166 -4.00 20.95 -2.28
N GLY A 167 -3.80 20.20 -1.21
CA GLY A 167 -2.87 20.55 -0.13
C GLY A 167 -3.35 21.65 0.82
N THR A 168 -4.56 22.18 0.64
CA THR A 168 -5.12 23.25 1.48
C THR A 168 -5.97 22.71 2.64
N ASP A 169 -6.26 23.55 3.63
CA ASP A 169 -7.17 23.18 4.72
C ASP A 169 -8.59 22.90 4.23
N ALA A 170 -9.04 23.55 3.16
CA ALA A 170 -10.33 23.25 2.52
C ALA A 170 -10.36 21.81 2.00
N HIS A 171 -9.25 21.34 1.39
CA HIS A 171 -9.10 19.95 0.96
C HIS A 171 -9.13 19.00 2.15
N LEU A 172 -8.38 19.31 3.22
CA LEU A 172 -8.38 18.50 4.45
C LEU A 172 -9.78 18.37 5.05
N LEU A 173 -10.50 19.49 5.21
CA LEU A 173 -11.86 19.51 5.77
C LEU A 173 -12.87 18.71 4.93
N LEU A 174 -12.70 18.67 3.61
CA LEU A 174 -13.51 17.82 2.74
C LEU A 174 -13.25 16.34 3.03
N LEU A 175 -11.98 15.94 3.05
CA LEU A 175 -11.59 14.56 3.31
C LEU A 175 -12.01 14.10 4.71
N GLU A 176 -11.87 14.95 5.73
CA GLU A 176 -12.32 14.63 7.09
C GLU A 176 -13.83 14.41 7.16
N ARG A 177 -14.64 15.19 6.42
CA ARG A 177 -16.09 14.97 6.32
C ARG A 177 -16.44 13.67 5.61
N GLU A 178 -15.73 13.30 4.56
CA GLU A 178 -15.90 11.99 3.91
C GLU A 178 -15.52 10.84 4.85
N MET A 179 -14.42 10.99 5.58
CA MET A 179 -13.97 10.00 6.56
C MET A 179 -14.99 9.79 7.68
N GLN A 180 -15.59 10.86 8.19
CA GLN A 180 -16.67 10.75 9.19
C GLN A 180 -17.88 10.01 8.64
N ARG A 181 -18.33 10.34 7.42
CA ARG A 181 -19.42 9.62 6.74
C ARG A 181 -19.10 8.14 6.54
N HIS A 182 -17.86 7.81 6.18
CA HIS A 182 -17.42 6.42 6.03
C HIS A 182 -17.56 5.65 7.36
N ARG A 183 -17.07 6.24 8.46
CA ARG A 183 -17.17 5.64 9.80
C ARG A 183 -18.62 5.45 10.24
N TRP A 184 -19.50 6.40 9.96
CA TRP A 184 -20.93 6.28 10.27
C TRP A 184 -21.57 5.12 9.53
N ARG A 185 -21.25 4.94 8.24
CA ARG A 185 -21.70 3.77 7.47
C ARG A 185 -21.18 2.45 8.03
N GLU A 186 -19.91 2.38 8.44
CA GLU A 186 -19.35 1.20 9.11
C GLU A 186 -20.08 0.85 10.42
N LEU A 187 -20.58 1.87 11.13
CA LEU A 187 -21.34 1.72 12.36
C LEU A 187 -22.85 1.55 12.15
N GLY A 188 -23.33 1.56 10.90
CA GLY A 188 -24.75 1.46 10.58
C GLY A 188 -25.60 2.67 11.01
N ILE A 189 -24.96 3.84 11.15
CA ILE A 189 -25.62 5.10 11.51
C ILE A 189 -25.84 5.86 10.20
N GLU A 190 -27.04 5.77 9.62
CA GLU A 190 -27.47 6.63 8.49
C GLU A 190 -28.12 7.93 9.00
#